data_AF-A0A5J4N8Q1-F1
#
_entry.id   AF-A0A5J4N8Q1-F1
#
_cell.length_a   1.000
_cell.length_b   1.000
_cell.length_c   1.000
_cell.angle_alpha   90.00
_cell.angle_beta   90.00
_cell.angle_gamma   90.00
#
_symmetry.space_group_name_H-M   'P 1'
#
loop_
_entity.id
_entity.type
_entity.pdbx_description
1 polymer ?
#
loop_
_entity_poly.entity_id
_entity_poly.type
_entity_poly.pdbx_seq_one_letter_code
_entity_poly.pdbx_strand_id
1 'polypeptide(L)'
;MHDSSEAPLNIWSSLLKEVQANASTHHSYGTSGSTLGPQLLILGSEHVGKTRLIARISESAEIGTGVGLEFHYLCLGGESQEEYLQLGVWCLDGDPGHSNLLKFALSEPNIWHTMAVICLDLSEPWSMLNDLQLWLQLLQQHVVRLKLKDGEFHKLQMS
;
A
#
# COMPACT_ATOMS: atom_id res chain seq x y z
N MET A 1 33.70 48.81 -22.11
CA MET A 1 32.66 48.82 -21.05
C MET A 1 31.42 48.15 -21.59
N HIS A 2 31.25 46.86 -21.33
CA HIS A 2 29.95 46.21 -21.17
C HIS A 2 30.20 44.96 -20.33
N ASP A 3 30.09 45.16 -19.02
CA ASP A 3 29.97 44.12 -18.02
C ASP A 3 28.54 43.58 -18.17
N SER A 4 28.40 42.38 -18.75
CA SER A 4 27.13 41.65 -18.78
C SER A 4 27.27 40.54 -17.77
N SER A 5 26.84 40.85 -16.56
CA SER A 5 26.71 39.93 -15.45
C SER A 5 25.85 38.74 -15.88
N GLU A 6 26.48 37.61 -16.17
CA GLU A 6 25.82 36.32 -16.09
C GLU A 6 25.30 36.17 -14.66
N ALA A 7 24.01 36.44 -14.48
CA ALA A 7 23.32 36.14 -13.24
C ALA A 7 23.65 34.67 -12.87
N PRO A 8 23.89 34.35 -11.59
CA PRO A 8 24.12 32.98 -11.14
C PRO A 8 22.80 32.22 -11.27
N LEU A 9 22.44 31.87 -12.51
CA LEU A 9 21.32 31.04 -12.82
C LEU A 9 21.64 29.68 -12.21
N ASN A 10 20.84 29.35 -11.20
CA ASN A 10 20.28 28.02 -11.08
C ASN A 10 21.14 26.95 -10.42
N ILE A 11 22.16 27.29 -9.61
CA ILE A 11 22.85 26.30 -8.75
C ILE A 11 21.85 25.68 -7.75
N TRP A 12 21.01 26.50 -7.13
CA TRP A 12 19.98 26.02 -6.21
C TRP A 12 18.89 25.22 -6.93
N SER A 13 18.51 25.58 -8.14
CA SER A 13 17.51 24.81 -8.88
C SER A 13 18.09 23.55 -9.51
N SER A 14 19.40 23.48 -9.81
CA SER A 14 20.07 22.22 -10.19
C SER A 14 20.21 21.29 -8.98
N LEU A 15 20.62 21.81 -7.82
CA LEU A 15 20.68 21.05 -6.57
C LEU A 15 19.30 20.56 -6.14
N LEU A 16 18.26 21.40 -6.20
CA LEU A 16 16.90 20.97 -5.86
C LEU A 16 16.37 19.92 -6.84
N LYS A 17 16.68 20.03 -8.13
CA LYS A 17 16.34 18.99 -9.13
C LYS A 17 17.09 17.69 -8.86
N GLU A 18 18.36 17.78 -8.48
CA GLU A 18 19.19 16.62 -8.14
C GLU A 18 18.70 15.94 -6.85
N VAL A 19 18.38 16.71 -5.80
CA VAL A 19 17.79 16.19 -4.56
C VAL A 19 16.42 15.57 -4.83
N GLN A 20 15.59 16.20 -5.68
CA GLN A 20 14.29 15.63 -6.07
C GLN A 20 14.44 14.33 -6.86
N ALA A 21 15.39 14.28 -7.80
CA ALA A 21 15.71 13.07 -8.56
C ALA A 21 16.23 11.97 -7.63
N ASN A 22 17.17 12.30 -6.74
CA ASN A 22 17.73 11.36 -5.77
C ASN A 22 16.68 10.87 -4.77
N ALA A 23 15.77 11.72 -4.30
CA ALA A 23 14.67 11.32 -3.44
C ALA A 23 13.73 10.32 -4.14
N SER A 24 13.49 10.50 -5.44
CA SER A 24 12.67 9.56 -6.23
C SER A 24 13.38 8.23 -6.55
N THR A 25 14.72 8.20 -6.51
CA THR A 25 15.53 6.99 -6.77
C THR A 25 15.95 6.25 -5.51
N HIS A 26 16.02 6.92 -4.35
CA HIS A 26 16.51 6.35 -3.08
C HIS A 26 15.44 5.58 -2.29
N HIS A 27 14.24 5.37 -2.84
CA HIS A 27 13.36 4.34 -2.30
C HIS A 27 13.81 2.98 -2.83
N SER A 28 14.61 2.29 -2.00
CA SER A 28 15.31 1.01 -2.25
C SER A 28 14.42 -0.13 -2.77
N TYR A 29 13.10 0.04 -2.75
CA TYR A 29 12.11 -0.97 -3.07
C TYR A 29 11.47 -0.82 -4.46
N GLY A 30 12.11 -0.07 -5.38
CA GLY A 30 11.67 0.02 -6.78
C GLY A 30 10.39 0.81 -7.00
N THR A 31 9.96 1.61 -6.03
CA THR A 31 8.76 2.45 -6.10
C THR A 31 9.06 3.78 -6.78
N SER A 32 9.47 3.72 -8.05
CA SER A 32 9.79 4.93 -8.81
C SER A 32 8.51 5.75 -9.05
N GLY A 33 8.38 6.91 -8.41
CA GLY A 33 7.28 7.85 -8.61
C GLY A 33 6.15 7.85 -7.56
N SER A 34 6.20 6.98 -6.55
CA SER A 34 5.27 7.03 -5.41
C SER A 34 6.01 7.46 -4.14
N THR A 35 5.51 8.50 -3.48
CA THR A 35 5.99 8.93 -2.15
C THR A 35 5.54 7.96 -1.04
N LEU A 36 4.66 7.02 -1.37
CA LEU A 36 4.15 6.00 -0.48
C LEU A 36 4.95 4.72 -0.76
N GLY A 37 5.67 4.24 0.26
CA GLY A 37 6.35 2.94 0.23
C GLY A 37 5.37 1.77 0.01
N PRO A 38 5.88 0.52 0.04
CA PRO A 38 5.04 -0.66 -0.15
C PRO A 38 3.90 -0.69 0.88
N GLN A 39 2.75 -1.20 0.43
CA GLN A 39 1.53 -1.30 1.22
C GLN A 39 0.96 -2.72 1.20
N LEU A 40 0.33 -3.11 2.30
CA LEU A 40 -0.40 -4.34 2.45
C LEU A 40 -1.86 -4.01 2.75
N LEU A 41 -2.80 -4.55 1.99
CA LEU A 41 -4.23 -4.45 2.24
C LEU A 41 -4.78 -5.82 2.65
N ILE A 42 -5.21 -5.95 3.89
CA ILE A 42 -5.75 -7.19 4.46
C ILE A 42 -7.28 -7.11 4.48
N LEU A 43 -7.91 -8.09 3.82
CA LEU A 43 -9.35 -8.27 3.71
C LEU A 43 -9.74 -9.63 4.30
N GLY A 44 -11.02 -9.80 4.63
CA GLY A 44 -11.54 -11.06 5.16
C GLY A 44 -12.64 -10.81 6.17
N SER A 45 -13.43 -11.85 6.42
CA SER A 45 -14.58 -11.81 7.34
C SER A 45 -14.14 -11.48 8.77
N GLU A 46 -15.09 -11.14 9.64
CA GLU A 46 -14.77 -10.93 11.05
C GLU A 46 -14.14 -12.21 11.65
N HIS A 47 -13.20 -12.06 12.59
CA HIS A 47 -12.58 -13.17 13.32
C HIS A 47 -11.72 -14.18 12.51
N VAL A 48 -11.45 -13.97 11.22
CA VAL A 48 -10.56 -14.84 10.41
C VAL A 48 -9.06 -14.75 10.76
N GLY A 49 -8.71 -14.06 11.85
CA GLY A 49 -7.33 -13.94 12.32
C GLY A 49 -6.50 -12.81 11.69
N LYS A 50 -7.12 -11.82 11.05
CA LYS A 50 -6.41 -10.65 10.43
C LYS A 50 -5.48 -9.95 11.43
N THR A 51 -6.00 -9.55 12.59
CA THR A 51 -5.22 -8.90 13.66
C THR A 51 -4.07 -9.79 14.14
N ARG A 52 -4.30 -11.11 14.22
CA ARG A 52 -3.28 -12.08 14.62
C ARG A 52 -2.17 -12.17 13.56
N LEU A 53 -2.51 -12.13 12.28
CA LEU A 53 -1.56 -12.08 11.18
C LEU A 53 -0.68 -10.82 11.28
N ILE A 54 -1.28 -9.65 11.47
CA ILE A 54 -0.53 -8.39 11.61
C ILE A 54 0.39 -8.44 12.83
N ALA A 55 -0.10 -8.89 13.99
CA ALA A 55 0.68 -8.99 15.22
C ALA A 55 1.91 -9.91 15.07
N ARG A 56 1.77 -10.98 14.27
CA ARG A 56 2.86 -11.90 13.99
C ARG A 56 3.89 -11.32 13.04
N ILE A 57 3.48 -10.49 12.08
CA ILE A 57 4.41 -9.77 11.19
C ILE A 57 5.12 -8.64 11.94
N SER A 58 4.41 -7.96 12.83
CA SER A 58 4.92 -6.78 13.54
C SER A 58 5.78 -7.11 14.77
N GLU A 59 6.02 -8.39 15.06
CA GLU A 59 6.65 -8.88 16.31
C GLU A 59 6.07 -8.23 17.60
N SER A 60 4.85 -7.71 17.53
CA SER A 60 4.20 -6.94 18.59
C SER A 60 3.08 -7.76 19.20
N ALA A 61 3.02 -7.79 20.53
CA ALA A 61 2.04 -8.58 21.26
C ALA A 61 0.63 -7.98 21.23
N GLU A 62 0.50 -6.66 21.00
CA GLU A 62 -0.76 -5.95 21.16
C GLU A 62 -1.04 -5.06 19.95
N ILE A 63 -1.98 -5.52 19.13
CA ILE A 63 -2.62 -4.72 18.09
C ILE A 63 -4.09 -4.59 18.49
N GLY A 64 -4.52 -3.35 18.75
CA GLY A 64 -5.92 -3.07 19.06
C GLY A 64 -6.82 -3.35 17.85
N THR A 65 -8.00 -3.89 18.10
CA THR A 65 -9.06 -4.00 17.10
C THR A 65 -9.82 -2.68 17.01
N GLY A 66 -9.76 -2.03 15.86
CA GLY A 66 -10.57 -0.87 15.49
C GLY A 66 -11.85 -1.28 14.75
N VAL A 67 -12.57 -0.26 14.26
CA VAL A 67 -13.81 -0.42 13.48
C VAL A 67 -13.62 0.25 12.13
N GLY A 68 -14.16 -0.36 11.08
CA GLY A 68 -14.09 0.13 9.71
C GLY A 68 -12.77 -0.22 9.02
N LEU A 69 -11.82 0.71 9.09
CA LEU A 69 -10.53 0.60 8.40
C LEU A 69 -9.40 0.98 9.35
N GLU A 70 -8.56 0.00 9.67
CA GLU A 70 -7.40 0.17 10.53
C GLU A 70 -6.14 0.40 9.68
N PHE A 71 -5.22 1.20 10.21
CA PHE A 71 -3.92 1.43 9.61
C PHE A 71 -2.81 1.15 10.62
N HIS A 72 -1.81 0.37 10.19
CA HIS A 72 -0.60 0.07 10.94
C HIS A 72 0.60 0.44 10.10
N TYR A 73 1.67 0.88 10.77
CA TYR A 73 2.92 1.21 10.11
C TYR A 73 4.01 0.31 10.69
N LEU A 74 4.62 -0.52 9.84
CA LEU A 74 5.60 -1.51 10.23
C LEU A 74 6.98 -1.13 9.69
N CYS A 75 7.98 -1.19 10.57
CA CYS A 75 9.39 -1.10 10.20
C CYS A 75 9.99 -2.49 10.28
N LEU A 76 10.21 -3.12 9.12
CA LEU A 76 10.78 -4.46 9.01
C LEU A 76 12.27 -4.32 8.69
N GLY A 77 13.15 -4.78 9.57
CA GLY A 77 14.60 -4.75 9.33
C GLY A 77 15.28 -5.83 10.16
N GLY A 78 16.35 -6.40 9.63
CA GLY A 78 17.20 -7.32 10.40
C GLY A 78 18.14 -6.55 11.31
N GLU A 79 18.56 -7.17 12.43
CA GLU A 79 19.49 -6.56 13.41
C GLU A 79 20.81 -6.05 12.81
N SER A 80 21.17 -6.50 11.61
CA SER A 80 22.41 -6.19 10.91
C SER A 80 22.24 -5.25 9.71
N GLN A 81 21.02 -4.81 9.39
CA GLN A 81 20.74 -3.93 8.25
C GLN A 81 20.66 -2.47 8.69
N GLU A 82 21.37 -1.59 7.97
CA GLU A 82 21.25 -0.14 8.13
C GLU A 82 19.94 0.41 7.52
N GLU A 83 19.34 -0.32 6.58
CA GLU A 83 18.08 0.03 5.93
C GLU A 83 16.91 -0.80 6.47
N TYR A 84 15.82 -0.10 6.82
CA TYR A 84 14.56 -0.71 7.23
C TYR A 84 13.54 -0.62 6.09
N LEU A 85 12.74 -1.68 5.91
CA LEU A 85 11.56 -1.68 5.07
C LEU A 85 10.41 -1.04 5.83
N GLN A 86 9.95 0.10 5.33
CA GLN A 86 8.76 0.77 5.83
C GLN A 86 7.53 0.26 5.06
N LEU A 87 6.64 -0.44 5.76
CA LEU A 87 5.45 -1.08 5.21
C LEU A 87 4.19 -0.47 5.83
N GLY A 88 3.33 0.11 5.01
CA GLY A 88 1.98 0.50 5.44
C GLY A 88 1.04 -0.71 5.40
N VAL A 89 0.25 -0.94 6.43
CA VAL A 89 -0.71 -2.06 6.49
C VAL A 89 -2.10 -1.53 6.77
N TRP A 90 -3.01 -1.77 5.84
CA TRP A 90 -4.44 -1.49 5.96
C TRP A 90 -5.20 -2.77 6.28
N CYS A 91 -6.13 -2.72 7.22
CA CYS A 91 -6.97 -3.87 7.59
C CYS A 91 -8.44 -3.43 7.63
N LEU A 92 -9.30 -4.11 6.88
CA LEU A 92 -10.75 -3.90 6.95
C LEU A 92 -11.34 -4.82 8.04
N ASP A 93 -12.21 -4.28 8.89
CA ASP A 93 -12.75 -4.99 10.06
C ASP A 93 -13.53 -6.27 9.73
N GLY A 94 -14.07 -6.37 8.52
CA GLY A 94 -14.70 -7.56 7.97
C GLY A 94 -16.18 -7.39 7.64
N ASP A 95 -16.73 -6.19 7.85
CA ASP A 95 -18.05 -5.83 7.33
C ASP A 95 -17.94 -5.34 5.88
N PRO A 96 -18.56 -6.02 4.91
CA PRO A 96 -18.68 -5.54 3.52
C PRO A 96 -19.25 -4.12 3.40
N GLY A 97 -20.08 -3.67 4.36
CA GLY A 97 -20.62 -2.32 4.44
C GLY A 97 -19.54 -1.23 4.52
N HIS A 98 -18.37 -1.57 5.06
CA HIS A 98 -17.21 -0.67 5.16
C HIS A 98 -16.35 -0.63 3.90
N SER A 99 -16.73 -1.32 2.81
CA SER A 99 -16.01 -1.30 1.53
C SER A 99 -15.79 0.11 0.95
N ASN A 100 -16.63 1.08 1.29
CA ASN A 100 -16.44 2.49 0.88
C ASN A 100 -15.17 3.13 1.47
N LEU A 101 -14.59 2.55 2.53
CA LEU A 101 -13.34 2.99 3.13
C LEU A 101 -12.11 2.55 2.30
N LEU A 102 -12.25 1.56 1.41
CA LEU A 102 -11.17 1.08 0.56
C LEU A 102 -10.54 2.19 -0.30
N LYS A 103 -11.26 3.27 -0.57
CA LYS A 103 -10.72 4.46 -1.28
C LYS A 103 -9.54 5.12 -0.57
N PHE A 104 -9.39 4.92 0.74
CA PHE A 104 -8.27 5.45 1.51
C PHE A 104 -7.06 4.51 1.48
N ALA A 105 -7.31 3.20 1.43
CA ALA A 105 -6.27 2.18 1.38
C ALA A 105 -5.74 1.91 -0.04
N LEU A 106 -6.61 1.97 -1.05
CA LEU A 106 -6.30 1.68 -2.44
C LEU A 106 -6.84 2.79 -3.35
N SER A 107 -5.93 3.40 -4.09
CA SER A 107 -6.10 4.58 -4.95
C SER A 107 -5.29 4.39 -6.24
N GLU A 108 -5.56 5.21 -7.27
CA GLU A 108 -4.83 5.18 -8.54
C GLU A 108 -3.30 5.22 -8.38
N PRO A 109 -2.70 6.11 -7.56
CA PRO A 109 -1.23 6.19 -7.46
C PRO A 109 -0.60 5.06 -6.65
N ASN A 110 -1.31 4.43 -5.69
CA ASN A 110 -0.72 3.43 -4.80
C ASN A 110 -1.03 1.97 -5.18
N ILE A 111 -1.89 1.74 -6.19
CA ILE A 111 -2.30 0.38 -6.59
C ILE A 111 -1.11 -0.51 -6.97
N TRP A 112 -0.11 0.05 -7.64
CA TRP A 112 1.12 -0.65 -8.04
C TRP A 112 2.05 -1.00 -6.89
N HIS A 113 1.83 -0.39 -5.72
CA HIS A 113 2.63 -0.60 -4.51
C HIS A 113 1.85 -1.31 -3.42
N THR A 114 0.63 -1.78 -3.71
CA THR A 114 -0.26 -2.40 -2.72
C THR A 114 -0.44 -3.88 -3.03
N MET A 115 -0.07 -4.74 -2.08
CA MET A 115 -0.40 -6.16 -2.11
C MET A 115 -1.70 -6.40 -1.35
N ALA A 116 -2.69 -7.03 -1.99
CA ALA A 116 -3.93 -7.43 -1.34
C ALA A 116 -3.81 -8.87 -0.80
N VAL A 117 -4.21 -9.08 0.46
CA VAL A 117 -4.25 -10.39 1.13
C VAL A 117 -5.67 -10.64 1.60
N ILE A 118 -6.28 -11.75 1.18
CA ILE A 118 -7.60 -12.18 1.62
C ILE A 118 -7.42 -13.30 2.63
N CYS A 119 -7.82 -13.06 3.87
CA CYS A 119 -7.87 -14.04 4.94
C CYS A 119 -9.24 -14.73 4.95
N LEU A 120 -9.24 -16.05 5.01
CA LEU A 120 -10.43 -16.89 5.04
C LEU A 120 -10.42 -17.78 6.28
N ASP A 121 -11.60 -18.09 6.81
CA ASP A 121 -11.73 -19.08 7.88
C ASP A 121 -11.66 -20.51 7.29
N LEU A 122 -10.72 -21.31 7.80
CA LEU A 122 -10.58 -22.72 7.45
C LEU A 122 -11.31 -23.65 8.42
N SER A 123 -11.90 -23.10 9.50
CA SER A 123 -12.76 -23.84 10.43
C SER A 123 -14.06 -24.27 9.74
N GLU A 124 -14.51 -23.47 8.76
CA GLU A 124 -15.69 -23.71 7.95
C GLU A 124 -15.32 -23.75 6.44
N PRO A 125 -14.65 -24.81 5.97
CA PRO A 125 -14.16 -24.86 4.58
C PRO A 125 -15.28 -24.82 3.52
N TRP A 126 -16.53 -25.10 3.88
CA TRP A 126 -17.67 -25.00 2.97
C TRP A 126 -18.09 -23.56 2.70
N SER A 127 -17.89 -22.62 3.64
CA SER A 127 -18.20 -21.20 3.46
C SER A 127 -17.03 -20.44 2.81
N MET A 128 -15.80 -20.97 2.88
CA MET A 128 -14.58 -20.30 2.38
C MET A 128 -14.69 -19.81 0.93
N LEU A 129 -15.37 -20.56 0.06
CA LEU A 129 -15.47 -20.21 -1.37
C LEU A 129 -16.43 -19.03 -1.58
N ASN A 130 -17.52 -18.99 -0.81
CA ASN A 130 -18.47 -17.87 -0.83
C ASN A 130 -17.80 -16.60 -0.28
N ASP A 131 -17.05 -16.73 0.81
CA ASP A 131 -16.30 -15.62 1.42
C ASP A 131 -15.22 -15.10 0.48
N LEU A 132 -14.43 -15.99 -0.13
CA LEU A 132 -13.43 -15.60 -1.12
C LEU A 132 -14.07 -14.86 -2.29
N GLN A 133 -15.17 -15.37 -2.83
CA GLN A 133 -15.88 -14.73 -3.94
C GLN A 133 -16.41 -13.35 -3.54
N LEU A 134 -16.96 -13.20 -2.34
CA LEU A 134 -17.43 -11.93 -1.80
C LEU A 134 -16.30 -10.90 -1.76
N TRP A 135 -15.17 -11.24 -1.12
CA TRP A 135 -14.03 -10.34 -0.98
C TRP A 135 -13.37 -9.99 -2.31
N LEU A 136 -13.27 -10.96 -3.23
CA LEU A 136 -12.79 -10.72 -4.59
C LEU A 136 -13.73 -9.78 -5.37
N GLN A 137 -15.04 -9.97 -5.28
CA GLN A 137 -16.01 -9.11 -5.96
C GLN A 137 -15.94 -7.67 -5.43
N LEU A 138 -15.83 -7.48 -4.12
CA LEU A 138 -15.66 -6.15 -3.53
C LEU A 138 -14.37 -5.48 -4.00
N LEU A 139 -13.25 -6.21 -4.00
CA LEU A 139 -11.96 -5.70 -4.48
C LEU A 139 -12.03 -5.36 -5.97
N GLN A 140 -12.59 -6.23 -6.80
CA GLN A 140 -12.76 -6.01 -8.24
C GLN A 140 -13.63 -4.78 -8.51
N GLN A 141 -14.76 -4.65 -7.82
CA GLN A 141 -15.63 -3.47 -7.93
C GLN A 141 -14.89 -2.19 -7.54
N HIS A 142 -14.07 -2.24 -6.50
CA HIS A 142 -13.26 -1.09 -6.08
C HIS A 142 -12.21 -0.72 -7.13
N VAL A 143 -11.46 -1.69 -7.66
CA VAL A 143 -10.45 -1.45 -8.70
C VAL A 143 -11.09 -0.85 -9.97
N VAL A 144 -12.26 -1.35 -10.39
CA VAL A 144 -13.00 -0.79 -11.53
C VAL A 144 -13.43 0.66 -11.27
N ARG A 145 -13.80 1.01 -10.03
CA ARG A 145 -14.16 2.40 -9.66
C ARG A 145 -12.98 3.36 -9.68
N LEU A 146 -11.73 2.88 -9.57
CA LEU A 146 -10.54 3.73 -9.63
C LEU A 146 -10.32 4.35 -11.01
N LYS A 147 -11.02 3.89 -12.07
CA LYS A 147 -10.91 4.44 -13.44
C LYS A 147 -9.46 4.59 -13.91
N LEU A 148 -8.66 3.55 -13.69
CA LEU A 148 -7.27 3.50 -14.14
C LEU A 148 -7.20 3.76 -15.65
N LYS A 149 -6.09 4.33 -16.12
CA LYS A 149 -5.90 4.63 -17.54
C LYS A 149 -5.96 3.33 -18.37
N ASP A 150 -6.52 3.43 -19.56
CA ASP A 150 -6.61 2.30 -20.49
C ASP A 150 -5.21 1.69 -20.71
N GLY A 151 -5.08 0.39 -20.41
CA GLY A 151 -3.82 -0.36 -20.47
C GLY A 151 -3.17 -0.66 -19.12
N GLU A 152 -3.42 0.13 -18.07
CA GLU A 152 -2.94 -0.16 -16.71
C GLU A 152 -3.73 -1.30 -16.06
N PHE A 153 -5.05 -1.31 -16.27
CA PHE A 153 -5.92 -2.39 -15.81
C PHE A 153 -5.54 -3.74 -16.42
N HIS A 154 -5.19 -3.78 -17.71
CA HIS A 154 -4.73 -5.01 -18.38
C HIS A 154 -3.41 -5.53 -17.82
N LYS A 155 -2.50 -4.62 -17.42
CA LYS A 155 -1.24 -5.00 -16.78
C LYS A 155 -1.47 -5.62 -15.40
N LEU A 156 -2.42 -5.08 -14.62
CA LEU A 156 -2.80 -5.67 -13.31
C LEU A 156 -3.41 -7.07 -13.44
N GLN A 157 -4.11 -7.37 -14.54
CA GLN A 157 -4.65 -8.72 -14.78
C GLN A 157 -3.60 -9.75 -15.21
N MET A 158 -2.45 -9.29 -15.71
CA MET A 158 -1.37 -10.15 -16.23
C MET A 158 -0.19 -10.32 -15.26
N SER A 159 -0.14 -9.53 -14.18
CA SER A 159 0.86 -9.64 -13.10
C SER A 159 0.42 -10.66 -12.04
#